data_AF-A0A1G6I6H2-F1
#
_entry.id   AF-A0A1G6I6H2-F1
#
_cell.length_a   1.000
_cell.length_b   1.000
_cell.length_c   1.000
_cell.angle_alpha   90.00
_cell.angle_beta   90.00
_cell.angle_gamma   90.00
#
_symmetry.space_group_name_H-M   'P 1'
#
loop_
_entity.id
_entity.type
_entity.pdbx_description
1 polymer ?
#
loop_
_entity_poly.entity_id
_entity_poly.type
_entity_poly.pdbx_seq_one_letter_code
_entity_poly.pdbx_strand_id
1 'polypeptide(L)'
;MDARQAADPYSRERLASAVPRARNWADLMRQLGLHPSGGRRRTLQEKVTAHGLDTSHFVKRSPWRKYPDAAIAAAAASASSLREVALELGATPATGTLSHIRRRILAAGIDISHFPGIDRGEPDLPFTTEELREAAASATSIRGVARTLGVPDDSLSRATLSRMLNARGIDVGHFTHRRIAIPEDRLREFVRTSTSYADVMRGLGMDVTDTNHRRVRRAAARLGLDTSHFKRRSWGRPERPAPAPLAPRVLVVLPDHAGRTNRSQLHRALGELGVTYACESCGNTGEWLGQPLTLQIDHVNGDWRDNRRGNLRYLCPNCHALTQTWCRQKGRTAPSGDPLPRTLRSPVRRHDRS
;
A
#
# COMPACT_ATOMS: atom_id res chain seq x y z
N MET A 1 -9.17 36.39 -2.65
CA MET A 1 -9.50 35.87 -1.29
C MET A 1 -8.84 34.51 -1.17
N ASP A 2 -7.91 34.41 -0.22
CA ASP A 2 -6.76 33.51 -0.23
C ASP A 2 -7.11 32.08 0.21
N ALA A 3 -6.70 31.08 -0.57
CA ALA A 3 -6.79 29.65 -0.27
C ALA A 3 -5.67 29.21 0.70
N ARG A 4 -5.50 29.91 1.82
CA ARG A 4 -4.37 29.78 2.74
C ARG A 4 -4.81 29.55 4.18
N GLN A 5 -5.27 28.35 4.46
CA GLN A 5 -5.06 27.59 5.70
C GLN A 5 -5.76 26.24 5.54
N ALA A 6 -5.08 25.28 4.90
CA ALA A 6 -5.47 23.89 5.04
C ALA A 6 -5.19 23.51 6.50
N ALA A 7 -6.17 23.77 7.38
CA ALA A 7 -6.09 23.52 8.81
C ALA A 7 -5.57 22.10 9.04
N ASP A 8 -4.45 22.00 9.77
CA ASP A 8 -3.78 20.73 10.07
C ASP A 8 -4.85 19.71 10.51
N PRO A 9 -5.02 18.58 9.80
CA PRO A 9 -6.01 17.59 10.16
C PRO A 9 -5.79 16.99 11.57
N TYR A 10 -4.61 17.22 12.17
CA TYR A 10 -4.26 16.81 13.52
C TYR A 10 -4.26 17.97 14.54
N SER A 11 -4.78 19.15 14.19
CA SER A 11 -4.85 20.27 15.14
C SER A 11 -5.77 19.96 16.32
N ARG A 12 -5.47 20.54 17.48
CA ARG A 12 -6.25 20.33 18.70
C ARG A 12 -7.70 20.77 18.52
N GLU A 13 -7.96 21.93 17.89
CA GLU A 13 -9.33 22.42 17.70
C GLU A 13 -10.15 21.46 16.82
N ARG A 14 -9.54 20.97 15.75
CA ARG A 14 -10.22 20.10 14.80
C ARG A 14 -10.51 18.74 15.41
N LEU A 15 -9.54 18.16 16.12
CA LEU A 15 -9.72 16.91 16.86
C LEU A 15 -10.76 17.06 17.99
N ALA A 16 -10.75 18.17 18.73
CA ALA A 16 -11.74 18.43 19.78
C ALA A 16 -13.18 18.53 19.23
N SER A 17 -13.36 19.07 18.01
CA SER A 17 -14.68 19.12 17.37
C SER A 17 -15.15 17.78 16.79
N ALA A 18 -14.20 16.95 16.31
CA ALA A 18 -14.51 15.73 15.57
C ALA A 18 -14.61 14.50 16.46
N VAL A 19 -13.82 14.43 17.55
CA VAL A 19 -13.81 13.30 18.48
C VAL A 19 -15.19 13.04 19.10
N PRO A 20 -15.94 14.02 19.64
CA PRO A 20 -17.25 13.76 20.23
C PRO A 20 -18.29 13.22 19.22
N ARG A 21 -18.13 13.55 17.93
CA ARG A 21 -19.04 13.16 16.85
C ARG A 21 -18.67 11.83 16.18
N ALA A 22 -17.45 11.37 16.38
CA ALA A 22 -16.97 10.13 15.77
C ALA A 22 -17.36 8.92 16.62
N ARG A 23 -17.83 7.86 15.94
CA ARG A 23 -18.21 6.61 16.62
C ARG A 23 -17.04 5.64 16.79
N ASN A 24 -15.97 5.81 16.02
CA ASN A 24 -14.75 5.00 16.06
C ASN A 24 -13.62 5.69 15.28
N TRP A 25 -12.40 5.12 15.34
CA TRP A 25 -11.22 5.66 14.64
C TRP A 25 -11.37 5.76 13.12
N ALA A 26 -12.08 4.85 12.47
CA ALA A 26 -12.30 4.92 11.02
C ALA A 26 -13.27 6.04 10.66
N ASP A 27 -14.27 6.26 11.50
CA ASP A 27 -15.24 7.34 11.39
C ASP A 27 -14.59 8.70 11.62
N LEU A 28 -13.75 8.82 12.65
CA LEU A 28 -12.95 10.01 12.92
C LEU A 28 -12.05 10.36 11.72
N MET A 29 -11.37 9.38 11.12
CA MET A 29 -10.56 9.61 9.92
C MET A 29 -11.41 10.12 8.76
N ARG A 30 -12.61 9.57 8.51
CA ARG A 30 -13.51 10.07 7.46
C ARG A 30 -13.97 11.50 7.72
N GLN A 31 -14.36 11.83 8.95
CA GLN A 31 -14.78 13.19 9.33
C GLN A 31 -13.64 14.21 9.18
N LEU A 32 -12.39 13.79 9.36
CA LEU A 32 -11.21 14.61 9.14
C LEU A 32 -10.75 14.66 7.66
N GLY A 33 -11.48 14.02 6.73
CA GLY A 33 -11.10 13.94 5.32
C GLY A 33 -9.87 13.06 5.06
N LEU A 34 -9.51 12.18 6.01
CA LEU A 34 -8.36 11.29 5.93
C LEU A 34 -8.78 9.91 5.41
N HIS A 35 -8.07 9.41 4.39
CA HIS A 35 -8.22 8.03 3.96
C HIS A 35 -7.85 7.04 5.09
N PRO A 36 -8.66 6.00 5.36
CA PRO A 36 -8.36 5.00 6.38
C PRO A 36 -7.02 4.30 6.11
N SER A 37 -6.09 4.37 7.06
CA SER A 37 -4.87 3.56 7.03
C SER A 37 -4.38 3.26 8.44
N GLY A 38 -3.72 2.11 8.63
CA GLY A 38 -3.21 1.70 9.95
C GLY A 38 -2.15 2.67 10.50
N GLY A 39 -1.32 3.23 9.62
CA GLY A 39 -0.31 4.23 9.98
C GLY A 39 -0.94 5.55 10.44
N ARG A 40 -1.90 6.08 9.68
CA ARG A 40 -2.60 7.33 10.04
C ARG A 40 -3.41 7.17 11.32
N ARG A 41 -4.08 6.02 11.49
CA ARG A 41 -4.77 5.69 12.74
C ARG A 41 -3.85 5.78 13.95
N ARG A 42 -2.62 5.26 13.86
CA ARG A 42 -1.65 5.31 14.96
C ARG A 42 -1.25 6.75 15.29
N THR A 43 -0.92 7.55 14.27
CA THR A 43 -0.61 8.97 14.47
C THR A 43 -1.79 9.72 15.12
N LEU A 44 -3.01 9.41 14.71
CA LEU A 44 -4.22 10.04 15.24
C LEU A 44 -4.45 9.65 16.71
N GLN A 45 -4.19 8.38 17.07
CA GLN A 45 -4.23 7.91 18.46
C GLN A 45 -3.21 8.65 19.32
N GLU A 46 -1.95 8.74 18.87
CA GLU A 46 -0.90 9.49 19.57
C GLU A 46 -1.30 10.95 19.81
N LYS A 47 -1.88 11.62 18.79
CA LYS A 47 -2.29 13.03 18.88
C LYS A 47 -3.50 13.25 19.80
N VAL A 48 -4.52 12.40 19.71
CA VAL A 48 -5.70 12.47 20.60
C VAL A 48 -5.28 12.28 22.06
N THR A 49 -4.40 11.30 22.34
CA THR A 49 -3.85 11.09 23.69
C THR A 49 -3.03 12.29 24.15
N ALA A 50 -2.15 12.83 23.31
CA ALA A 50 -1.35 14.01 23.64
C ALA A 50 -2.20 15.25 23.92
N HIS A 51 -3.40 15.34 23.34
CA HIS A 51 -4.35 16.43 23.57
C HIS A 51 -5.33 16.17 24.72
N GLY A 52 -5.26 15.01 25.39
CA GLY A 52 -6.14 14.66 26.51
C GLY A 52 -7.62 14.55 26.13
N LEU A 53 -7.92 14.21 24.87
CA LEU A 53 -9.30 14.13 24.38
C LEU A 53 -9.91 12.76 24.73
N ASP A 54 -11.11 12.77 25.30
CA ASP A 54 -11.80 11.54 25.66
C ASP A 54 -12.26 10.76 24.40
N THR A 55 -11.90 9.48 24.35
CA THR A 55 -12.33 8.53 23.31
C THR A 55 -12.96 7.28 23.91
N SER A 56 -13.38 7.33 25.17
CA SER A 56 -14.05 6.23 25.87
C SER A 56 -15.32 5.77 25.13
N HIS A 57 -16.05 6.70 24.50
CA HIS A 57 -17.24 6.46 23.70
C HIS A 57 -16.96 5.86 22.32
N PHE A 58 -15.70 5.80 21.88
CA PHE A 58 -15.38 5.15 20.61
C PHE A 58 -15.69 3.68 20.76
N VAL A 59 -16.75 3.26 20.06
CA VAL A 59 -17.14 1.87 19.96
C VAL A 59 -15.93 1.13 19.42
N LYS A 60 -15.21 0.45 20.30
CA LYS A 60 -14.31 -0.61 19.92
C LYS A 60 -15.23 -1.56 19.18
N ARG A 61 -15.19 -1.58 17.84
CA ARG A 61 -15.51 -2.79 17.11
C ARG A 61 -14.48 -3.79 17.62
N SER A 62 -14.84 -4.42 18.70
CA SER A 62 -14.16 -5.55 19.25
C SER A 62 -13.96 -6.49 18.09
N PRO A 63 -12.71 -6.73 17.63
CA PRO A 63 -12.44 -7.88 16.77
C PRO A 63 -13.01 -9.16 17.40
N TRP A 64 -13.14 -9.13 18.73
CA TRP A 64 -13.75 -10.09 19.66
C TRP A 64 -15.21 -10.47 19.38
N ARG A 65 -15.99 -9.70 18.60
CA ARG A 65 -17.35 -10.12 18.20
C ARG A 65 -17.37 -11.06 16.99
N LYS A 66 -16.29 -11.13 16.20
CA LYS A 66 -16.26 -12.02 15.03
C LYS A 66 -16.14 -13.48 15.46
N TYR A 67 -15.35 -13.75 16.50
CA TYR A 67 -15.21 -15.07 17.11
C TYR A 67 -15.23 -14.90 18.65
N PRO A 68 -16.39 -15.10 19.32
CA PRO A 68 -16.44 -15.10 20.78
C PRO A 68 -15.65 -16.30 21.33
N ASP A 69 -15.05 -16.16 22.53
CA ASP A 69 -14.21 -17.25 23.11
C ASP A 69 -15.01 -18.55 23.26
N ALA A 70 -16.30 -18.46 23.55
CA ALA A 70 -17.20 -19.62 23.58
C ALA A 70 -17.30 -20.36 22.22
N ALA A 71 -17.35 -19.63 21.11
CA ALA A 71 -17.36 -20.26 19.77
C ALA A 71 -15.99 -20.83 19.41
N ILE A 72 -14.90 -20.16 19.84
CA ILE A 72 -13.54 -20.68 19.66
C ILE A 72 -13.35 -21.97 20.47
N ALA A 73 -13.86 -22.03 21.70
CA ALA A 73 -13.79 -23.21 22.56
C ALA A 73 -14.61 -24.37 21.99
N ALA A 74 -15.83 -24.11 21.53
CA ALA A 74 -16.66 -25.12 20.87
C ALA A 74 -15.97 -25.69 19.62
N ALA A 75 -15.45 -24.83 18.75
CA ALA A 75 -14.73 -25.24 17.55
C ALA A 75 -13.40 -25.95 17.87
N ALA A 76 -12.70 -25.54 18.94
CA ALA A 76 -11.46 -26.18 19.36
C ALA A 76 -11.69 -27.59 19.94
N ALA A 77 -12.84 -27.85 20.55
CA ALA A 77 -13.20 -29.15 21.09
C ALA A 77 -13.53 -30.18 19.99
N SER A 78 -14.16 -29.74 18.88
CA SER A 78 -14.52 -30.59 17.74
C SER A 78 -13.39 -30.73 16.70
N ALA A 79 -12.59 -29.69 16.52
CA ALA A 79 -11.53 -29.68 15.52
C ALA A 79 -10.31 -30.50 15.94
N SER A 80 -9.56 -30.93 14.93
CA SER A 80 -8.24 -31.54 15.07
C SER A 80 -7.11 -30.57 14.69
N SER A 81 -7.41 -29.38 14.18
CA SER A 81 -6.40 -28.40 13.77
C SER A 81 -6.88 -26.96 13.83
N LEU A 82 -5.96 -25.99 13.96
CA LEU A 82 -6.28 -24.55 13.87
C LEU A 82 -6.94 -24.16 12.53
N ARG A 83 -6.67 -24.94 11.47
CA ARG A 83 -7.29 -24.75 10.16
C ARG A 83 -8.78 -25.12 10.21
N GLU A 84 -9.11 -26.23 10.85
CA GLU A 84 -10.49 -26.66 11.07
C GLU A 84 -11.22 -25.70 12.01
N VAL A 85 -10.60 -25.27 13.10
CA VAL A 85 -11.15 -24.21 13.96
C VAL A 85 -11.48 -22.96 13.14
N ALA A 86 -10.60 -22.53 12.23
CA ALA A 86 -10.88 -21.39 11.37
C ALA A 86 -12.07 -21.66 10.43
N LEU A 87 -12.17 -22.85 9.83
CA LEU A 87 -13.26 -23.21 8.93
C LEU A 87 -14.61 -23.29 9.66
N GLU A 88 -14.65 -23.91 10.84
CA GLU A 88 -15.86 -24.01 11.67
C GLU A 88 -16.34 -22.63 12.16
N LEU A 89 -15.40 -21.71 12.40
CA LEU A 89 -15.69 -20.31 12.69
C LEU A 89 -16.09 -19.49 11.44
N GLY A 90 -16.20 -20.11 10.26
CA GLY A 90 -16.51 -19.42 9.01
C GLY A 90 -15.40 -18.47 8.53
N ALA A 91 -14.17 -18.71 8.96
CA ALA A 91 -13.00 -17.90 8.66
C ALA A 91 -12.15 -18.53 7.56
N THR A 92 -11.59 -17.69 6.68
CA THR A 92 -10.57 -18.15 5.72
C THR A 92 -9.28 -18.51 6.47
N PRO A 93 -8.75 -19.75 6.31
CA PRO A 93 -7.57 -20.23 7.02
C PRO A 93 -6.27 -19.65 6.42
N ALA A 94 -6.11 -18.33 6.55
CA ALA A 94 -4.88 -17.62 6.22
C ALA A 94 -3.95 -17.56 7.44
N THR A 95 -2.64 -17.46 7.22
CA THR A 95 -1.61 -17.43 8.27
C THR A 95 -1.91 -16.41 9.38
N GLY A 96 -2.43 -15.23 9.03
CA GLY A 96 -2.82 -14.20 9.99
C GLY A 96 -4.05 -14.58 10.83
N THR A 97 -5.04 -15.22 10.23
CA THR A 97 -6.25 -15.72 10.91
C THR A 97 -5.88 -16.83 11.91
N LEU A 98 -5.09 -17.81 11.46
CA LEU A 98 -4.62 -18.92 12.31
C LEU A 98 -3.79 -18.41 13.51
N SER A 99 -2.89 -17.44 13.26
CA SER A 99 -2.10 -16.81 14.32
C SER A 99 -2.95 -16.02 15.31
N HIS A 100 -4.05 -15.41 14.84
CA HIS A 100 -4.98 -14.69 15.70
C HIS A 100 -5.79 -15.64 16.58
N ILE A 101 -6.35 -16.70 15.98
CA ILE A 101 -7.10 -17.75 16.68
C ILE A 101 -6.22 -18.45 17.73
N ARG A 102 -4.99 -18.84 17.39
CA ARG A 102 -4.04 -19.44 18.36
C ARG A 102 -3.80 -18.54 19.58
N ARG A 103 -3.61 -17.23 19.35
CA ARG A 103 -3.42 -16.27 20.45
C ARG A 103 -4.66 -16.15 21.33
N ARG A 104 -5.86 -16.27 20.75
CA ARG A 104 -7.12 -16.27 21.50
C ARG A 104 -7.27 -17.51 22.36
N ILE A 105 -7.00 -18.68 21.78
CA ILE A 105 -7.02 -19.96 22.49
C ILE A 105 -6.09 -19.93 23.71
N LEU A 106 -4.85 -19.47 23.53
CA LEU A 106 -3.88 -19.31 24.63
C LEU A 106 -4.34 -18.29 25.68
N ALA A 107 -4.86 -17.13 25.27
CA ALA A 107 -5.31 -16.10 26.20
C ALA A 107 -6.59 -16.48 26.98
N ALA A 108 -7.43 -17.33 26.40
CA ALA A 108 -8.65 -17.83 27.01
C ALA A 108 -8.44 -19.14 27.81
N GLY A 109 -7.24 -19.70 27.80
CA GLY A 109 -6.93 -20.97 28.47
C GLY A 109 -7.68 -22.17 27.88
N ILE A 110 -8.02 -22.12 26.59
CA ILE A 110 -8.72 -23.21 25.89
C ILE A 110 -7.71 -24.31 25.58
N ASP A 111 -8.02 -25.54 25.97
CA ASP A 111 -7.18 -26.71 25.70
C ASP A 111 -7.22 -27.09 24.21
N ILE A 112 -6.04 -27.27 23.64
CA ILE A 112 -5.78 -27.69 22.26
C ILE A 112 -4.59 -28.66 22.19
N SER A 113 -4.22 -29.26 23.31
CA SER A 113 -3.11 -30.23 23.41
C SER A 113 -3.32 -31.44 22.48
N HIS A 114 -4.57 -31.78 22.17
CA HIS A 114 -4.94 -32.85 21.22
C HIS A 114 -4.66 -32.50 19.75
N PHE A 115 -4.37 -31.25 19.41
CA PHE A 115 -4.05 -30.89 18.03
C PHE A 115 -2.64 -31.39 17.67
N PRO A 116 -2.47 -32.11 16.55
CA PRO A 116 -1.18 -32.63 16.14
C PRO A 116 -0.23 -31.48 15.82
N GLY A 117 0.93 -31.48 16.49
CA GLY A 117 1.96 -30.45 16.29
C GLY A 117 1.81 -29.19 17.14
N ILE A 118 0.78 -29.08 17.98
CA ILE A 118 0.66 -27.96 18.93
C ILE A 118 1.60 -28.12 20.13
N ASP A 119 1.72 -29.35 20.62
CA ASP A 119 2.67 -29.77 21.65
C ASP A 119 3.80 -30.64 21.10
N ARG A 120 4.17 -30.47 19.82
CA ARG A 120 5.51 -30.92 19.44
C ARG A 120 6.49 -30.05 20.21
N GLY A 121 6.94 -30.56 21.36
CA GLY A 121 8.21 -30.16 21.94
C GLY A 121 9.18 -30.07 20.78
N GLU A 122 9.71 -28.87 20.57
CA GLU A 122 10.66 -28.62 19.49
C GLU A 122 11.75 -29.69 19.60
N PRO A 123 12.12 -30.37 18.50
CA PRO A 123 12.91 -31.60 18.57
C PRO A 123 14.11 -31.37 19.48
N ASP A 124 14.19 -32.09 20.59
CA ASP A 124 15.40 -32.12 21.39
C ASP A 124 16.39 -32.95 20.59
N LEU A 125 17.23 -32.26 19.81
CA LEU A 125 18.23 -32.93 19.01
C LEU A 125 19.26 -33.52 20.01
N PRO A 126 19.61 -34.81 19.90
CA PRO A 126 20.42 -35.51 20.89
C PRO A 126 21.91 -35.16 20.78
N PHE A 127 22.23 -33.87 20.65
CA PHE A 127 23.61 -33.39 20.61
C PHE A 127 24.05 -32.97 21.99
N THR A 128 25.23 -33.43 22.38
CA THR A 128 25.96 -32.99 23.56
C THR A 128 26.44 -31.54 23.39
N THR A 129 26.83 -30.89 24.50
CA THR A 129 27.41 -29.54 24.44
C THR A 129 28.72 -29.53 23.64
N GLU A 130 29.49 -30.62 23.67
CA GLU A 130 30.78 -30.72 22.97
C GLU A 130 30.59 -30.82 21.46
N GLU A 131 29.70 -31.71 20.99
CA GLU A 131 29.39 -31.84 19.56
C GLU A 131 28.88 -30.53 18.96
N LEU A 132 28.04 -29.79 19.71
CA LEU A 132 27.59 -28.47 19.28
C LEU A 132 28.73 -27.43 19.23
N ARG A 133 29.72 -27.52 20.13
CA ARG A 133 30.86 -26.60 20.15
C ARG A 133 31.79 -26.87 18.97
N GLU A 134 32.09 -28.14 18.70
CA GLU A 134 32.91 -28.55 17.56
C GLU A 134 32.24 -28.20 16.22
N ALA A 135 30.94 -28.46 16.12
CA ALA A 135 30.16 -28.09 14.93
C ALA A 135 30.06 -26.56 14.76
N ALA A 136 29.96 -25.80 15.85
CA ALA A 136 29.97 -24.34 15.80
C ALA A 136 31.35 -23.81 15.38
N ALA A 137 32.44 -24.34 15.92
CA ALA A 137 33.81 -23.90 15.62
C ALA A 137 34.23 -24.16 14.17
N SER A 138 33.74 -25.25 13.56
CA SER A 138 34.02 -25.63 12.17
C SER A 138 33.11 -24.95 11.14
N ALA A 139 32.07 -24.21 11.57
CA ALA A 139 31.07 -23.62 10.71
C ALA A 139 31.11 -22.08 10.71
N THR A 140 30.66 -21.46 9.63
CA THR A 140 30.51 -19.99 9.54
C THR A 140 29.04 -19.54 9.60
N SER A 141 28.11 -20.48 9.82
CA SER A 141 26.67 -20.20 9.92
C SER A 141 25.91 -21.37 10.55
N ILE A 142 24.69 -21.12 11.03
CA ILE A 142 23.77 -22.17 11.55
C ILE A 142 23.49 -23.25 10.50
N ARG A 143 23.47 -22.90 9.21
CA ARG A 143 23.35 -23.85 8.11
C ARG A 143 24.59 -24.73 7.96
N GLY A 144 25.76 -24.18 8.27
CA GLY A 144 27.00 -24.94 8.40
C GLY A 144 26.92 -25.93 9.54
N VAL A 145 26.50 -25.48 10.73
CA VAL A 145 26.30 -26.33 11.91
C VAL A 145 25.33 -27.50 11.61
N ALA A 146 24.20 -27.22 10.95
CA ALA A 146 23.26 -28.25 10.54
C ALA A 146 23.89 -29.30 9.62
N ARG A 147 24.71 -28.88 8.65
CA ARG A 147 25.45 -29.79 7.76
C ARG A 147 26.48 -30.62 8.52
N THR A 148 27.25 -30.00 9.43
CA THR A 148 28.26 -30.71 10.24
C THR A 148 27.62 -31.76 11.14
N LEU A 149 26.45 -31.46 11.71
CA LEU A 149 25.70 -32.36 12.58
C LEU A 149 24.78 -33.34 11.83
N GLY A 150 24.77 -33.32 10.49
CA GLY A 150 23.93 -34.20 9.68
C GLY A 150 22.42 -33.96 9.82
N VAL A 151 22.00 -32.78 10.27
CA VAL A 151 20.59 -32.42 10.48
C VAL A 151 20.01 -31.82 9.20
N PRO A 152 18.73 -32.10 8.87
CA PRO A 152 18.06 -31.46 7.75
C PRO A 152 18.13 -29.92 7.82
N ASP A 153 18.36 -29.30 6.66
CA ASP A 153 18.43 -27.84 6.54
C ASP A 153 17.04 -27.22 6.33
N ASP A 154 16.17 -27.45 7.30
CA ASP A 154 14.85 -26.85 7.37
C ASP A 154 14.79 -25.74 8.44
N SER A 155 13.69 -24.99 8.45
CA SER A 155 13.53 -23.84 9.36
C SER A 155 13.37 -24.24 10.84
N LEU A 156 12.83 -25.43 11.11
CA LEU A 156 12.65 -25.96 12.46
C LEU A 156 14.00 -26.41 13.03
N SER A 157 14.74 -27.21 12.28
CA SER A 157 16.08 -27.69 12.64
C SER A 157 17.05 -26.54 12.92
N ARG A 158 17.07 -25.52 12.05
CA ARG A 158 17.90 -24.31 12.27
C ARG A 158 17.46 -23.50 13.50
N ALA A 159 16.16 -23.43 13.79
CA ALA A 159 15.65 -22.74 14.97
C ALA A 159 16.06 -23.49 16.25
N THR A 160 15.94 -24.82 16.25
CA THR A 160 16.38 -25.68 17.36
C THR A 160 17.86 -25.55 17.63
N LEU A 161 18.72 -25.69 16.61
CA LEU A 161 20.17 -25.54 16.76
C LEU A 161 20.54 -24.15 17.29
N SER A 162 19.91 -23.09 16.77
CA SER A 162 20.13 -21.72 17.25
C SER A 162 19.80 -21.59 18.74
N ARG A 163 18.70 -22.19 19.20
CA ARG A 163 18.30 -22.18 20.62
C ARG A 163 19.26 -22.99 21.49
N MET A 164 19.67 -24.19 21.06
CA MET A 164 20.61 -25.03 21.82
C MET A 164 21.97 -24.33 22.00
N LEU A 165 22.49 -23.71 20.94
CA LEU A 165 23.74 -22.94 20.98
C LEU A 165 23.64 -21.76 21.97
N ASN A 166 22.54 -21.00 21.92
CA ASN A 166 22.31 -19.88 22.84
C ASN A 166 22.12 -20.35 24.30
N ALA A 167 21.32 -21.40 24.53
CA ALA A 167 21.03 -21.92 25.87
C ALA A 167 22.27 -22.47 26.57
N ARG A 168 23.23 -23.00 25.81
CA ARG A 168 24.50 -23.54 26.31
C ARG A 168 25.66 -22.54 26.26
N GLY A 169 25.39 -21.30 25.85
CA GLY A 169 26.39 -20.23 25.80
C GLY A 169 27.55 -20.47 24.83
N ILE A 170 27.32 -21.24 23.75
CA ILE A 170 28.37 -21.54 22.76
C ILE A 170 28.60 -20.31 21.88
N ASP A 171 29.87 -19.90 21.72
CA ASP A 171 30.21 -18.74 20.90
C ASP A 171 29.99 -18.99 19.41
N VAL A 172 29.14 -18.16 18.82
CA VAL A 172 28.84 -18.11 17.38
C VAL A 172 29.11 -16.72 16.81
N GLY A 173 29.95 -15.93 17.48
CA GLY A 173 30.29 -14.55 17.12
C GLY A 173 30.89 -14.42 15.72
N HIS A 174 31.60 -15.45 15.25
CA HIS A 174 32.28 -15.52 13.96
C HIS A 174 31.35 -15.85 12.76
N PHE A 175 30.04 -16.07 12.99
CA PHE A 175 29.11 -16.41 11.91
C PHE A 175 28.84 -15.21 10.98
N THR A 176 28.93 -15.44 9.66
CA THR A 176 28.90 -14.40 8.62
C THR A 176 27.62 -13.55 8.60
N HIS A 177 26.49 -14.14 8.96
CA HIS A 177 25.17 -13.48 8.92
C HIS A 177 24.61 -13.18 10.32
N ARG A 178 25.51 -12.93 11.29
CA ARG A 178 25.09 -12.58 12.65
C ARG A 178 24.28 -11.29 12.63
N ARG A 179 23.07 -11.35 13.19
CA ARG A 179 22.32 -10.14 13.50
C ARG A 179 23.03 -9.45 14.66
N ILE A 180 23.61 -8.29 14.41
CA ILE A 180 24.18 -7.43 15.47
C ILE A 180 23.11 -7.25 16.54
N ALA A 181 23.40 -7.71 17.76
CA ALA A 181 22.54 -7.48 18.92
C ALA A 181 22.47 -5.97 19.17
N ILE A 182 21.34 -5.47 19.66
CA ILE A 182 21.19 -4.05 20.00
C ILE A 182 21.33 -3.98 21.52
N PRO A 183 22.51 -3.63 22.08
CA PRO A 183 22.69 -3.54 23.52
C PRO A 183 21.81 -2.41 24.05
N GLU A 184 21.02 -2.69 25.09
CA GLU A 184 20.01 -1.74 25.58
C GLU A 184 20.65 -0.45 26.13
N ASP A 185 21.79 -0.56 26.80
CA ASP A 185 22.51 0.58 27.37
C ASP A 185 23.08 1.49 26.27
N ARG A 186 23.70 0.90 25.25
CA ARG A 186 24.20 1.64 24.08
C ARG A 186 23.06 2.28 23.30
N LEU A 187 21.93 1.58 23.17
CA LEU A 187 20.74 2.16 22.53
C LEU A 187 20.21 3.37 23.30
N ARG A 188 20.15 3.32 24.64
CA ARG A 188 19.75 4.46 25.48
C ARG A 188 20.70 5.65 25.29
N GLU A 189 22.01 5.39 25.33
CA GLU A 189 23.05 6.40 25.12
C GLU A 189 22.88 7.08 23.77
N PHE A 190 22.84 6.31 22.67
CA PHE A 190 22.75 6.86 21.34
C PHE A 190 21.42 7.53 21.05
N VAL A 191 20.30 7.05 21.61
CA VAL A 191 19.02 7.76 21.46
C VAL A 191 19.07 9.15 22.09
N ARG A 192 19.77 9.34 23.22
CA ARG A 192 19.92 10.66 23.85
C ARG A 192 20.82 11.61 23.06
N THR A 193 21.91 11.11 22.50
CA THR A 193 22.93 11.95 21.83
C THR A 193 22.64 12.17 20.34
N SER A 194 21.85 11.30 19.71
CA SER A 194 21.58 11.33 18.28
C SER A 194 20.42 12.24 17.90
N THR A 195 20.45 12.72 16.66
CA THR A 195 19.36 13.53 16.09
C THR A 195 18.45 12.74 15.14
N SER A 196 18.78 11.48 14.85
CA SER A 196 17.99 10.60 13.98
C SER A 196 18.27 9.11 14.23
N TYR A 197 17.35 8.23 13.82
CA TYR A 197 17.60 6.78 13.86
C TYR A 197 18.80 6.33 13.01
N ALA A 198 19.16 7.10 11.96
CA ALA A 198 20.34 6.82 11.18
C ALA A 198 21.62 7.04 11.99
N ASP A 199 21.67 8.11 12.79
CA ASP A 199 22.81 8.41 13.66
C ASP A 199 22.92 7.35 14.78
N VAL A 200 21.78 6.91 15.34
CA VAL A 200 21.74 5.79 16.30
C VAL A 200 22.31 4.52 15.69
N MET A 201 21.90 4.16 14.46
CA MET A 201 22.43 2.98 13.78
C MET A 201 23.93 3.08 13.54
N ARG A 202 24.44 4.24 13.09
CA ARG A 202 25.88 4.44 12.91
C ARG A 202 26.65 4.34 14.23
N GLY A 203 26.13 4.93 15.31
CA GLY A 203 26.73 4.83 16.64
C GLY A 203 26.77 3.40 17.18
N LEU A 204 25.75 2.60 16.86
CA LEU A 204 25.70 1.17 17.16
C LEU A 204 26.56 0.29 16.23
N GLY A 205 27.26 0.87 15.24
CA GLY A 205 28.03 0.12 14.26
C GLY A 205 27.17 -0.71 13.30
N MET A 206 25.93 -0.28 13.06
CA MET A 206 24.98 -0.95 12.18
C MET A 206 24.83 -0.22 10.84
N ASP A 207 24.68 -0.98 9.76
CA ASP A 207 24.34 -0.42 8.46
C ASP A 207 22.95 0.24 8.48
N VAL A 208 22.86 1.40 7.82
CA VAL A 208 21.63 2.18 7.67
C VAL A 208 20.74 1.51 6.61
N THR A 209 20.04 0.45 7.01
CA THR A 209 19.08 -0.29 6.18
C THR A 209 17.68 -0.23 6.78
N ASP A 210 16.64 -0.43 5.96
CA ASP A 210 15.25 -0.45 6.45
C ASP A 210 15.01 -1.55 7.50
N THR A 211 15.66 -2.71 7.34
CA THR A 211 15.59 -3.81 8.30
C THR A 211 16.16 -3.40 9.66
N ASN A 212 17.36 -2.83 9.70
CA ASN A 212 17.97 -2.36 10.95
C ASN A 212 17.17 -1.19 11.55
N HIS A 213 16.68 -0.28 10.72
CA HIS A 213 15.84 0.83 11.16
C HIS A 213 14.57 0.33 11.88
N ARG A 214 13.89 -0.68 11.31
CA ARG A 214 12.73 -1.32 11.97
C ARG A 214 13.09 -2.00 13.29
N ARG A 215 14.27 -2.64 13.37
CA ARG A 215 14.75 -3.29 14.60
C ARG A 215 15.04 -2.28 15.71
N VAL A 216 15.84 -1.25 15.41
CA VAL A 216 16.19 -0.19 16.36
C VAL A 216 14.95 0.55 16.83
N ARG A 217 14.01 0.87 15.93
CA ARG A 217 12.74 1.51 16.29
C ARG A 217 11.89 0.64 17.22
N ARG A 218 11.79 -0.67 16.97
CA ARG A 218 11.07 -1.59 17.88
C ARG A 218 11.74 -1.70 19.23
N ALA A 219 13.08 -1.77 19.27
CA ALA A 219 13.83 -1.81 20.51
C ALA A 219 13.63 -0.53 21.34
N ALA A 220 13.73 0.64 20.71
CA ALA A 220 13.49 1.92 21.38
C ALA A 220 12.05 2.04 21.92
N ALA A 221 11.05 1.62 21.13
CA ALA A 221 9.65 1.63 21.57
C ALA A 221 9.39 0.65 22.71
N ARG A 222 9.99 -0.55 22.68
CA ARG A 222 9.88 -1.55 23.75
C ARG A 222 10.46 -1.04 25.08
N LEU A 223 11.52 -0.24 25.00
CA LEU A 223 12.19 0.38 26.15
C LEU A 223 11.59 1.73 26.56
N GLY A 224 10.56 2.23 25.85
CA GLY A 224 9.94 3.51 26.15
C GLY A 224 10.86 4.72 25.98
N LEU A 225 11.86 4.64 25.10
CA LEU A 225 12.83 5.72 24.90
C LEU A 225 12.18 6.90 24.16
N ASP A 226 12.40 8.11 24.66
CA ASP A 226 11.96 9.31 23.97
C ASP A 226 12.81 9.55 22.69
N THR A 227 12.12 9.62 21.56
CA THR A 227 12.71 9.94 20.26
C THR A 227 12.02 11.16 19.63
N SER A 228 11.35 11.98 20.43
CA SER A 228 10.60 13.16 19.98
C SER A 228 11.53 14.25 19.41
N HIS A 229 12.75 14.36 19.95
CA HIS A 229 13.82 15.26 19.50
C HIS A 229 14.44 14.86 18.17
N PHE A 230 14.15 13.65 17.65
CA PHE A 230 14.68 13.24 16.36
C PHE A 230 14.13 14.12 15.24
N LYS A 231 15.03 14.71 14.47
CA LYS A 231 14.70 15.56 13.32
C LYS A 231 13.96 14.71 12.29
N ARG A 232 12.64 14.90 12.22
CA ARG A 232 11.85 14.38 11.09
C ARG A 232 12.25 15.19 9.87
N ARG A 233 13.08 14.61 9.00
CA ARG A 233 13.11 15.07 7.61
C ARG A 233 11.72 14.77 7.06
N SER A 234 10.87 15.80 6.93
CA SER A 234 9.79 15.72 5.98
C SER A 234 10.49 15.43 4.66
N TRP A 235 10.31 14.23 4.12
CA TRP A 235 10.35 14.04 2.68
C TRP A 235 9.18 14.84 2.11
N GLY A 236 9.22 16.17 2.27
CA GLY A 236 8.44 17.08 1.47
C GLY A 236 8.87 16.72 0.07
N ARG A 237 7.93 16.24 -0.74
CA ARG A 237 8.15 16.19 -2.17
C ARG A 237 8.69 17.57 -2.52
N PRO A 238 9.92 17.71 -3.04
CA PRO A 238 10.33 18.99 -3.57
C PRO A 238 9.21 19.45 -4.50
N GLU A 239 8.79 20.70 -4.34
CA GLU A 239 7.74 21.30 -5.15
C GLU A 239 8.19 21.11 -6.61
N ARG A 240 7.56 20.16 -7.31
CA ARG A 240 7.98 19.84 -8.68
C ARG A 240 7.64 21.08 -9.49
N PRO A 241 8.59 21.66 -10.22
CA PRO A 241 8.27 22.72 -11.16
C PRO A 241 7.15 22.23 -12.09
N ALA A 242 6.26 23.15 -12.46
CA ALA A 242 5.14 22.83 -13.34
C ALA A 242 5.69 22.09 -14.58
N PRO A 243 5.10 20.95 -14.95
CA PRO A 243 5.58 20.20 -16.11
C PRO A 243 5.50 21.09 -17.35
N ALA A 244 6.54 21.06 -18.19
CA ALA A 244 6.58 21.83 -19.42
C ALA A 244 5.31 21.60 -20.29
N PRO A 245 4.86 22.61 -21.06
CA PRO A 245 3.72 22.47 -21.95
C PRO A 245 3.89 21.28 -22.89
N LEU A 246 2.86 20.46 -22.97
CA LEU A 246 2.81 19.26 -23.78
C LEU A 246 2.35 19.57 -25.22
N ALA A 247 1.48 20.56 -25.39
CA ALA A 247 0.90 20.92 -26.68
C ALA A 247 1.93 21.12 -27.82
N PRO A 248 3.04 21.88 -27.63
CA PRO A 248 4.03 22.08 -28.70
C PRO A 248 4.76 20.80 -29.13
N ARG A 249 4.81 19.79 -28.26
CA ARG A 249 5.52 18.53 -28.51
C ARG A 249 4.62 17.46 -29.11
N VAL A 250 3.33 17.52 -28.79
CA VAL A 250 2.37 16.45 -29.11
C VAL A 250 1.51 16.80 -30.32
N LEU A 251 1.17 18.08 -30.52
CA LEU A 251 0.29 18.51 -31.61
C LEU A 251 1.06 18.80 -32.90
N VAL A 252 1.82 17.80 -33.36
CA VAL A 252 2.69 17.86 -34.52
C VAL A 252 2.41 16.70 -35.47
N VAL A 253 2.96 16.76 -36.68
CA VAL A 253 3.01 15.58 -37.56
C VAL A 253 4.13 14.67 -37.06
N LEU A 254 3.80 13.42 -36.76
CA LEU A 254 4.75 12.42 -36.30
C LEU A 254 5.63 11.92 -37.47
N PRO A 255 6.94 11.68 -37.23
CA PRO A 255 7.79 10.97 -38.19
C PRO A 255 7.28 9.57 -38.51
N ASP A 256 7.64 9.02 -39.67
CA ASP A 256 7.13 7.72 -40.15
C ASP A 256 7.36 6.55 -39.19
N HIS A 257 8.49 6.59 -38.47
CA HIS A 257 8.94 5.57 -37.52
C HIS A 257 8.41 5.78 -36.09
N ALA A 258 7.70 6.88 -35.82
CA ALA A 258 7.20 7.16 -34.48
C ALA A 258 5.96 6.32 -34.16
N GLY A 259 5.86 5.87 -32.91
CA GLY A 259 4.66 5.20 -32.40
C GLY A 259 3.47 6.15 -32.24
N ARG A 260 2.26 5.60 -32.24
CA ARG A 260 1.02 6.39 -32.05
C ARG A 260 1.03 7.08 -30.68
N THR A 261 0.77 8.38 -30.68
CA THR A 261 0.68 9.19 -29.46
C THR A 261 -0.40 8.66 -28.52
N ASN A 262 -0.11 8.65 -27.22
CA ASN A 262 -1.06 8.21 -26.23
C ASN A 262 -2.27 9.16 -26.17
N ARG A 263 -3.48 8.60 -26.12
CA ARG A 263 -4.73 9.35 -26.01
C ARG A 263 -4.70 10.38 -24.87
N SER A 264 -4.20 10.04 -23.68
CA SER A 264 -4.17 10.96 -22.54
C SER A 264 -3.30 12.20 -22.80
N GLN A 265 -2.22 12.04 -23.59
CA GLN A 265 -1.35 13.14 -23.98
C GLN A 265 -2.05 14.10 -24.94
N LEU A 266 -2.84 13.57 -25.88
CA LEU A 266 -3.64 14.39 -26.80
C LEU A 266 -4.74 15.17 -26.06
N HIS A 267 -5.47 14.53 -25.13
CA HIS A 267 -6.48 15.23 -24.29
C HIS A 267 -5.85 16.37 -23.51
N ARG A 268 -4.69 16.12 -22.87
CA ARG A 268 -3.96 17.14 -22.12
C ARG A 268 -3.48 18.28 -23.02
N ALA A 269 -2.89 17.97 -24.17
CA ALA A 269 -2.40 18.96 -25.12
C ALA A 269 -3.52 19.85 -25.68
N LEU A 270 -4.68 19.27 -25.98
CA LEU A 270 -5.87 20.03 -26.41
C LEU A 270 -6.41 20.90 -25.27
N GLY A 271 -6.44 20.39 -24.04
CA GLY A 271 -6.82 21.16 -22.86
C GLY A 271 -5.88 22.34 -22.58
N GLU A 272 -4.57 22.16 -22.79
CA GLU A 272 -3.58 23.24 -22.67
C GLU A 272 -3.80 24.37 -23.70
N LEU A 273 -4.35 24.08 -24.88
CA LEU A 273 -4.76 25.08 -25.88
C LEU A 273 -6.18 25.64 -25.65
N GLY A 274 -6.86 25.26 -24.55
CA GLY A 274 -8.22 25.73 -24.25
C GLY A 274 -9.29 25.17 -25.18
N VAL A 275 -9.06 24.01 -25.80
CA VAL A 275 -10.05 23.38 -26.66
C VAL A 275 -11.21 22.87 -25.80
N THR A 276 -12.41 23.40 -26.06
CA THR A 276 -13.63 23.00 -25.37
C THR A 276 -13.86 21.50 -25.49
N TYR A 277 -14.13 20.85 -24.36
CA TYR A 277 -14.46 19.42 -24.30
C TYR A 277 -15.92 19.20 -24.70
N ALA A 278 -16.21 19.37 -25.99
CA ALA A 278 -17.54 19.15 -26.56
C ALA A 278 -17.44 18.46 -27.92
N CYS A 279 -18.41 17.61 -28.23
CA CYS A 279 -18.53 16.98 -29.53
C CYS A 279 -18.71 18.07 -30.60
N GLU A 280 -17.83 18.11 -31.59
CA GLU A 280 -17.87 19.11 -32.67
C GLU A 280 -19.13 18.96 -33.54
N SER A 281 -19.70 17.75 -33.61
CA SER A 281 -20.90 17.48 -34.42
C SER A 281 -22.21 17.80 -33.71
N CYS A 282 -22.38 17.36 -32.46
CA CYS A 282 -23.67 17.47 -31.75
C CYS A 282 -23.63 18.34 -30.50
N GLY A 283 -22.47 18.90 -30.15
CA GLY A 283 -22.29 19.77 -28.98
C GLY A 283 -22.28 19.07 -27.63
N ASN A 284 -22.41 17.73 -27.58
CA ASN A 284 -22.40 16.98 -26.31
C ASN A 284 -21.10 17.25 -25.52
N THR A 285 -21.23 17.69 -24.26
CA THR A 285 -20.13 18.13 -23.38
C THR A 285 -19.48 17.01 -22.58
N GLY A 286 -19.76 15.76 -22.92
CA GLY A 286 -19.26 14.58 -22.20
C GLY A 286 -20.23 14.03 -21.16
N GLU A 287 -21.53 14.16 -21.40
CA GLU A 287 -22.59 13.58 -20.55
C GLU A 287 -23.66 12.89 -21.40
N TRP A 288 -24.16 11.75 -20.92
CA TRP A 288 -25.26 11.02 -21.53
C TRP A 288 -26.12 10.37 -20.46
N LEU A 289 -27.43 10.66 -20.45
CA LEU A 289 -28.37 10.18 -19.42
C LEU A 289 -27.89 10.45 -17.98
N GLY A 290 -27.28 11.62 -17.74
CA GLY A 290 -26.73 12.01 -16.43
C GLY A 290 -25.48 11.23 -16.01
N GLN A 291 -24.89 10.43 -16.90
CA GLN A 291 -23.64 9.70 -16.67
C GLN A 291 -22.50 10.32 -17.49
N PRO A 292 -21.25 10.30 -16.99
CA PRO A 292 -20.09 10.77 -17.74
C PRO A 292 -19.89 9.98 -19.04
N LEU A 293 -19.87 10.69 -20.16
CA LEU A 293 -19.58 10.17 -21.49
C LEU A 293 -18.20 10.65 -21.93
N THR A 294 -17.32 9.69 -22.22
CA THR A 294 -15.99 10.03 -22.70
C THR A 294 -16.02 10.41 -24.18
N LEU A 295 -15.68 11.65 -24.52
CA LEU A 295 -15.47 12.07 -25.90
C LEU A 295 -14.18 11.46 -26.47
N GLN A 296 -14.26 11.03 -27.72
CA GLN A 296 -13.18 10.42 -28.48
C GLN A 296 -12.48 11.50 -29.31
N ILE A 297 -11.19 11.31 -29.56
CA ILE A 297 -10.41 12.20 -30.44
C ILE A 297 -10.39 11.53 -31.81
N ASP A 298 -10.94 12.21 -32.81
CA ASP A 298 -10.93 11.81 -34.21
C ASP A 298 -9.95 12.68 -35.00
N HIS A 299 -9.32 12.06 -36.00
CA HIS A 299 -8.44 12.72 -36.96
C HIS A 299 -9.26 13.00 -38.22
N VAL A 300 -9.45 14.27 -38.58
CA VAL A 300 -10.31 14.68 -39.70
C VAL A 300 -9.89 14.03 -41.02
N ASN A 301 -8.58 13.95 -41.27
CA ASN A 301 -8.00 13.28 -42.44
C ASN A 301 -7.87 11.75 -42.30
N GLY A 302 -8.17 11.18 -41.13
CA GLY A 302 -8.00 9.75 -40.82
C GLY A 302 -6.56 9.29 -40.62
N ASP A 303 -5.56 10.17 -40.72
CA ASP A 303 -4.17 9.86 -40.46
C ASP A 303 -3.82 10.11 -38.99
N TRP A 304 -3.57 9.02 -38.26
CA TRP A 304 -3.23 9.07 -36.84
C TRP A 304 -1.86 9.73 -36.56
N ARG A 305 -1.01 9.91 -37.58
CA ARG A 305 0.29 10.58 -37.44
C ARG A 305 0.18 12.11 -37.42
N ASP A 306 -0.87 12.67 -38.01
CA ASP A 306 -1.07 14.11 -38.05
C ASP A 306 -1.84 14.59 -36.81
N ASN A 307 -1.13 14.85 -35.71
CA ASN A 307 -1.73 15.34 -34.48
C ASN A 307 -1.87 16.86 -34.43
N ARG A 308 -1.67 17.58 -35.53
CA ARG A 308 -1.83 19.05 -35.53
C ARG A 308 -3.23 19.43 -35.05
N ARG A 309 -3.34 20.50 -34.27
CA ARG A 309 -4.61 20.95 -33.67
C ARG A 309 -5.76 21.00 -34.68
N GLY A 310 -5.52 21.52 -35.89
CA GLY A 310 -6.55 21.63 -36.93
C GLY A 310 -7.07 20.30 -37.46
N ASN A 311 -6.31 19.21 -37.30
CA ASN A 311 -6.71 17.87 -37.74
C ASN A 311 -7.40 17.06 -36.63
N LEU A 312 -7.37 17.53 -35.37
CA LEU A 312 -7.98 16.83 -34.24
C LEU A 312 -9.32 17.46 -33.85
N ARG A 313 -10.32 16.61 -33.61
CA ARG A 313 -11.63 17.02 -33.07
C ARG A 313 -12.14 16.08 -32.01
N TYR A 314 -12.94 16.60 -31.08
CA TYR A 314 -13.68 15.78 -30.14
C TYR A 314 -15.00 15.33 -30.76
N LEU A 315 -15.29 14.04 -30.67
CA LEU A 315 -16.58 13.47 -31.06
C LEU A 315 -17.10 12.55 -29.97
N CYS A 316 -18.40 12.58 -29.70
CA CYS A 316 -19.03 11.56 -28.87
C CYS A 316 -19.05 10.21 -29.62
N PRO A 317 -19.13 9.06 -28.93
CA PRO A 317 -19.11 7.75 -29.57
C PRO A 317 -20.18 7.59 -30.67
N ASN A 318 -21.35 8.20 -30.50
CA ASN A 318 -22.44 8.14 -31.49
C ASN A 318 -22.11 8.92 -32.77
N CYS A 319 -21.59 10.14 -32.64
CA CYS A 319 -21.19 10.94 -33.80
C CYS A 319 -19.91 10.40 -34.46
N HIS A 320 -18.99 9.86 -33.66
CA HIS A 320 -17.77 9.26 -34.18
C HIS A 320 -18.09 8.03 -35.03
N ALA A 321 -19.09 7.23 -34.65
CA ALA A 321 -19.54 6.09 -35.45
C ALA A 321 -20.05 6.45 -36.86
N LEU A 322 -20.38 7.73 -37.11
CA LEU A 322 -20.86 8.22 -38.40
C LEU A 322 -19.75 8.76 -39.30
N THR A 323 -18.49 8.83 -38.83
CA THR A 323 -17.39 9.37 -39.65
C THR A 323 -16.93 8.36 -40.70
N GLN A 324 -16.46 8.85 -41.85
CA GLN A 324 -15.84 8.01 -42.90
C GLN A 324 -14.50 7.38 -42.47
N THR A 325 -13.94 7.85 -41.36
CA THR A 325 -12.71 7.38 -40.72
C THR A 325 -12.97 6.29 -39.68
N TRP A 326 -14.24 6.09 -39.28
CA TRP A 326 -14.65 5.12 -38.27
C TRP A 326 -14.38 3.68 -38.73
N CYS A 327 -13.74 2.89 -37.87
CA CYS A 327 -13.46 1.47 -38.10
C CYS A 327 -12.78 1.12 -39.45
N ARG A 328 -11.98 2.02 -40.04
CA ARG A 328 -11.16 1.67 -41.22
C ARG A 328 -10.26 0.48 -40.88
N GLN A 329 -10.56 -0.68 -41.47
CA GLN A 329 -9.70 -1.86 -41.43
C GLN A 329 -8.38 -1.53 -42.12
N LYS A 330 -7.27 -2.10 -41.62
CA LYS A 330 -5.98 -2.06 -42.30
C LYS A 330 -6.13 -2.73 -43.67
N GLY A 331 -6.07 -1.91 -44.72
CA GLY A 331 -5.92 -2.36 -46.11
C GLY A 331 -7.23 -2.42 -46.88
N ARG A 332 -7.47 -1.38 -47.68
CA ARG A 332 -7.79 -1.45 -49.12
C ARG A 332 -7.86 -0.01 -49.64
N THR A 333 -6.86 0.36 -50.43
CA THR A 333 -6.96 1.50 -51.35
C THR A 333 -8.15 1.25 -52.27
N ALA A 334 -9.07 2.21 -52.34
CA ALA A 334 -10.16 2.24 -53.30
C ALA A 334 -10.45 3.70 -53.68
N PRO A 335 -10.93 3.93 -54.92
CA PRO A 335 -10.40 4.97 -55.79
C PRO A 335 -11.00 6.35 -55.53
N SER A 336 -10.27 7.35 -56.01
CA SER A 336 -10.69 8.74 -56.20
C SER A 336 -12.09 8.82 -56.80
N GLY A 337 -13.06 9.19 -55.97
CA GLY A 337 -14.41 9.52 -56.36
C GLY A 337 -14.98 10.43 -55.30
N ASP A 338 -15.18 11.70 -55.66
CA ASP A 338 -15.62 12.77 -54.78
C ASP A 338 -17.05 12.46 -54.25
N PRO A 339 -17.27 12.28 -52.93
CA PRO A 339 -18.62 12.17 -52.40
C PRO A 339 -19.12 13.57 -52.05
N LEU A 340 -20.16 14.01 -52.76
CA LEU A 340 -20.92 15.25 -52.54
C LEU A 340 -21.17 15.54 -51.03
N PRO A 341 -21.12 16.81 -50.60
CA PRO A 341 -21.39 17.16 -49.21
C PRO A 341 -22.85 16.87 -48.87
N ARG A 342 -23.10 15.86 -48.03
CA ARG A 342 -24.38 15.72 -47.33
C ARG A 342 -24.45 16.82 -46.25
N THR A 343 -25.00 17.97 -46.63
CA THR A 343 -25.41 19.00 -45.67
C THR A 343 -26.55 18.44 -44.82
N LEU A 344 -26.25 18.11 -43.56
CA LEU A 344 -27.28 17.82 -42.56
C LEU A 344 -27.86 19.15 -42.05
N ARG A 345 -29.19 19.26 -42.14
CA ARG A 345 -30.00 20.44 -41.88
C ARG A 345 -29.70 21.10 -40.52
N SER A 346 -29.77 22.43 -40.51
CA SER A 346 -29.75 23.27 -39.31
C SER A 346 -30.75 22.80 -38.25
N PRO A 347 -30.43 22.95 -36.95
CA PRO A 347 -31.32 22.54 -35.87
C PRO A 347 -32.63 23.35 -35.90
N VAL A 348 -33.76 22.65 -35.93
CA VAL A 348 -35.10 23.22 -35.80
C VAL A 348 -35.20 23.93 -34.44
N ARG A 349 -35.49 25.24 -34.46
CA ARG A 349 -35.83 26.01 -33.25
C ARG A 349 -37.08 25.39 -32.63
N ARG A 350 -36.98 24.91 -31.39
CA ARG A 350 -38.14 24.51 -30.59
C ARG A 350 -38.96 25.78 -30.30
N HIS A 351 -40.21 25.81 -30.72
CA HIS A 351 -41.19 26.76 -30.19
C HIS A 351 -41.59 26.30 -28.79
N ASP A 352 -41.35 27.18 -27.81
CA ASP A 352 -42.05 27.12 -26.53
C ASP A 352 -43.55 27.27 -26.78
N ARG A 353 -44.34 26.38 -26.20
CA ARG A 353 -45.76 26.60 -25.96
C ARG A 353 -45.95 26.72 -24.46
N SER A 354 -46.39 27.91 -24.07
CA SER A 354 -46.93 28.28 -22.76
C SER A 354 -48.11 27.41 -22.34
#